data_AF-G5KCV7-F1
#
_entry.id   AF-G5KCV7-F1
#
_cell.length_a   1.000
_cell.length_b   1.000
_cell.length_c   1.000
_cell.angle_alpha   90.00
_cell.angle_beta   90.00
_cell.angle_gamma   90.00
#
_symmetry.space_group_name_H-M   'P 1'
#
loop_
_entity.id
_entity.type
_entity.pdbx_description
1 polymer ?
#
loop_
_entity_poly.entity_id
_entity_poly.type
_entity_poly.pdbx_seq_one_letter_code
_entity_poly.pdbx_strand_id
1 'polypeptide(L)'
;MRARFKLKVFEVIMALISLFIFLPLFFYGTKALSTEIRPVPYNKKEVMKKMASEIKPVAKSYGLKPSLIIGQALLESQYGRTLLASKYHNLYSLPTKSNQNYIDLKTPIYRSGSWANEDMRFSVYHNWTESTIDYLNALRTGRYLDKALYKQLVLAKDDSEAAQLLQYYSFNTDPNYANKLKLMINDNRLTKYDK
;
A
#
# COMPACT_ATOMS: atom_id res chain seq x y z
N MET A 1 41.00 49.98 -15.84
CA MET A 1 41.46 49.38 -14.57
C MET A 1 40.75 48.04 -14.42
N ARG A 2 41.43 46.89 -14.62
CA ARG A 2 40.79 45.55 -14.57
C ARG A 2 40.79 45.06 -13.12
N ALA A 3 39.61 44.89 -12.53
CA ALA A 3 39.47 44.34 -11.18
C ALA A 3 40.04 42.91 -11.15
N ARG A 4 41.09 42.70 -10.35
CA ARG A 4 41.67 41.37 -10.15
C ARG A 4 40.74 40.59 -9.23
N PHE A 5 40.14 39.54 -9.76
CA PHE A 5 39.30 38.63 -8.99
C PHE A 5 40.16 38.01 -7.87
N LYS A 6 39.75 38.17 -6.61
CA LYS A 6 40.50 37.65 -5.46
C LYS A 6 40.33 36.13 -5.42
N LEU A 7 41.44 35.39 -5.36
CA LEU A 7 41.45 33.92 -5.36
C LEU A 7 40.48 33.31 -4.31
N LYS A 8 40.41 33.90 -3.11
CA LYS A 8 39.46 33.48 -2.06
C LYS A 8 37.98 33.61 -2.46
N VAL A 9 37.63 34.62 -3.26
CA VAL A 9 36.26 34.80 -3.77
C VAL A 9 35.95 33.74 -4.82
N PHE A 10 36.94 33.40 -5.66
CA PHE A 10 36.82 32.31 -6.62
C PHE A 10 36.65 30.95 -5.94
N GLU A 11 37.43 30.65 -4.90
CA GLU A 11 37.32 29.41 -4.11
C GLU A 11 35.94 29.24 -3.46
N VAL A 12 35.40 30.31 -2.86
CA VAL A 12 34.05 30.29 -2.25
C VAL A 12 32.97 30.05 -3.31
N ILE A 13 33.08 30.68 -4.47
CA ILE A 13 32.14 30.47 -5.58
C ILE A 13 32.21 29.03 -6.09
N MET A 14 33.41 28.47 -6.24
CA MET A 14 33.60 27.08 -6.66
C MET A 14 33.03 26.08 -5.65
N ALA A 15 33.16 26.35 -4.35
CA ALA A 15 32.56 25.52 -3.30
C ALA A 15 31.02 25.55 -3.36
N LEU A 16 30.41 26.71 -3.58
CA LEU A 16 28.95 26.86 -3.71
C LEU A 16 28.40 26.19 -4.97
N ILE A 17 29.11 26.30 -6.10
CA ILE A 17 28.75 25.61 -7.35
C ILE A 17 28.86 24.09 -7.17
N SER A 18 29.93 23.62 -6.53
CA SER A 18 30.11 22.20 -6.23
C SER A 18 29.01 21.68 -5.31
N LEU A 19 28.66 22.43 -4.26
CA LEU A 19 27.52 22.11 -3.41
C LEU A 19 26.22 22.04 -4.23
N PHE A 20 25.96 22.99 -5.12
CA PHE A 20 24.75 22.99 -5.94
C PHE A 20 24.68 21.81 -6.93
N ILE A 21 25.82 21.33 -7.43
CA ILE A 21 25.92 20.18 -8.35
C ILE A 21 25.83 18.84 -7.59
N PHE A 22 26.47 18.73 -6.42
CA PHE A 22 26.56 17.49 -5.66
C PHE A 22 25.43 17.31 -4.62
N LEU A 23 24.78 18.39 -4.18
CA LEU A 23 23.64 18.31 -3.26
C LEU A 23 22.47 17.51 -3.84
N PRO A 24 22.05 17.68 -5.11
CA PRO A 24 21.02 16.85 -5.73
C PRO A 24 21.44 15.38 -5.78
N LEU A 25 22.72 15.09 -6.07
CA LEU A 25 23.25 13.72 -6.14
C LEU A 25 23.13 12.98 -4.81
N PHE A 26 23.21 13.70 -3.68
CA PHE A 26 22.99 13.13 -2.35
C PHE A 26 21.52 12.70 -2.11
N PHE A 27 20.55 13.39 -2.74
CA PHE A 27 19.13 13.07 -2.68
C PHE A 27 18.65 12.12 -3.79
N TYR A 28 19.47 11.81 -4.78
CA TYR A 28 19.10 11.02 -5.96
C TYR A 28 18.88 9.51 -5.70
N GLY A 29 19.15 9.03 -4.48
CA GLY A 29 19.20 7.60 -4.16
C GLY A 29 18.06 7.03 -3.29
N THR A 30 17.11 7.84 -2.81
CA THR A 30 16.06 7.32 -1.91
C THR A 30 14.84 6.83 -2.69
N LYS A 31 14.57 5.52 -2.62
CA LYS A 31 13.30 4.94 -3.11
C LYS A 31 12.12 5.60 -2.40
N ALA A 32 11.06 5.88 -3.16
CA ALA A 32 9.82 6.44 -2.62
C ALA A 32 9.11 5.46 -1.67
N LEU A 33 8.29 5.99 -0.77
CA LEU A 33 7.50 5.18 0.16
C LEU A 33 6.23 4.66 -0.54
N SER A 34 5.91 3.38 -0.37
CA SER A 34 4.71 2.74 -0.91
C SER A 34 3.43 3.43 -0.45
N THR A 35 3.42 3.93 0.79
CA THR A 35 2.31 4.62 1.45
C THR A 35 2.29 6.14 1.22
N GLU A 36 3.23 6.69 0.43
CA GLU A 36 3.24 8.11 0.08
C GLU A 36 1.92 8.51 -0.57
N ILE A 37 1.30 9.59 -0.10
CA ILE A 37 -0.02 10.03 -0.60
C ILE A 37 0.13 10.86 -1.86
N ARG A 38 -0.59 10.46 -2.91
CA ARG A 38 -0.65 11.16 -4.19
C ARG A 38 -1.98 11.90 -4.36
N PRO A 39 -1.99 13.05 -5.07
CA PRO A 39 -3.21 13.66 -5.54
C PRO A 39 -3.98 12.70 -6.45
N VAL A 40 -5.28 12.62 -6.28
CA VAL A 40 -6.18 11.75 -7.06
C VAL A 40 -7.40 12.54 -7.51
N PRO A 41 -8.02 12.20 -8.65
CA PRO A 41 -9.12 12.97 -9.22
C PRO A 41 -10.48 12.67 -8.59
N TYR A 42 -10.53 11.87 -7.53
CA TYR A 42 -11.76 11.42 -6.88
C TYR A 42 -11.78 11.76 -5.39
N ASN A 43 -12.99 11.96 -4.86
CA ASN A 43 -13.22 12.08 -3.43
C ASN A 43 -13.51 10.71 -2.77
N LYS A 44 -13.62 10.69 -1.43
CA LYS A 44 -13.88 9.47 -0.64
C LYS A 44 -15.16 8.73 -1.06
N LYS A 45 -16.24 9.46 -1.40
CA LYS A 45 -17.53 8.85 -1.77
C LYS A 45 -17.43 8.18 -3.14
N GLU A 46 -16.78 8.84 -4.10
CA GLU A 46 -16.57 8.32 -5.45
C GLU A 46 -15.70 7.06 -5.45
N VAL A 47 -14.56 7.10 -4.75
CA VAL A 47 -13.66 5.94 -4.70
C VAL A 47 -14.29 4.76 -3.97
N MET A 48 -15.03 5.00 -2.88
CA MET A 48 -15.76 3.94 -2.19
C MET A 48 -16.83 3.32 -3.10
N LYS A 49 -17.55 4.12 -3.90
CA LYS A 49 -18.52 3.60 -4.88
C LYS A 49 -17.83 2.77 -5.95
N LYS A 50 -16.70 3.25 -6.50
CA LYS A 50 -15.90 2.54 -7.51
C LYS A 50 -15.38 1.20 -6.96
N MET A 51 -14.71 1.22 -5.82
CA MET A 51 -14.20 0.03 -5.14
C MET A 51 -15.31 -0.96 -4.83
N ALA A 52 -16.45 -0.51 -4.30
CA ALA A 52 -17.57 -1.39 -4.03
C ALA A 52 -18.12 -2.05 -5.31
N SER A 53 -18.19 -1.31 -6.42
CA SER A 53 -18.65 -1.84 -7.71
C SER A 53 -17.71 -2.91 -8.28
N GLU A 54 -16.40 -2.72 -8.15
CA GLU A 54 -15.38 -3.61 -8.72
C GLU A 54 -15.06 -4.81 -7.83
N ILE A 55 -14.97 -4.58 -6.51
CA ILE A 55 -14.50 -5.59 -5.54
C ILE A 55 -15.63 -6.51 -5.09
N LYS A 56 -16.86 -6.02 -4.93
CA LYS A 56 -18.00 -6.83 -4.45
C LYS A 56 -18.22 -8.13 -5.26
N PRO A 57 -18.33 -8.10 -6.60
CA PRO A 57 -18.56 -9.33 -7.37
C PRO A 57 -17.39 -10.31 -7.25
N VAL A 58 -16.15 -9.79 -7.23
CA VAL A 58 -14.94 -10.60 -7.09
C VAL A 58 -14.89 -11.25 -5.70
N ALA A 59 -15.09 -10.49 -4.62
CA ALA A 59 -15.13 -11.02 -3.25
C ALA A 59 -16.19 -12.13 -3.09
N LYS A 60 -17.42 -11.90 -3.60
CA LYS A 60 -18.50 -12.90 -3.57
C LYS A 60 -18.12 -14.18 -4.32
N SER A 61 -17.48 -14.08 -5.48
CA SER A 61 -17.04 -15.25 -6.25
C SER A 61 -15.99 -16.11 -5.53
N TYR A 62 -15.25 -15.51 -4.59
CA TYR A 62 -14.30 -16.21 -3.71
C TYR A 62 -14.91 -16.62 -2.37
N GLY A 63 -16.22 -16.43 -2.15
CA GLY A 63 -16.89 -16.79 -0.90
C GLY A 63 -16.49 -15.93 0.30
N LEU A 64 -15.86 -14.77 0.07
CA LEU A 64 -15.43 -13.85 1.12
C LEU A 64 -16.42 -12.69 1.24
N LYS A 65 -16.61 -12.18 2.47
CA LYS A 65 -17.46 -11.02 2.74
C LYS A 65 -16.95 -9.79 1.97
N PRO A 66 -17.77 -9.17 1.09
CA PRO A 66 -17.40 -7.93 0.41
C PRO A 66 -16.96 -6.80 1.35
N SER A 67 -17.59 -6.64 2.52
CA SER A 67 -17.23 -5.65 3.53
C SER A 67 -15.76 -5.73 3.92
N LEU A 68 -15.27 -6.95 4.17
CA LEU A 68 -13.89 -7.25 4.55
C LEU A 68 -12.93 -6.83 3.44
N ILE A 69 -13.16 -7.31 2.21
CA ILE A 69 -12.23 -7.08 1.10
C ILE A 69 -12.21 -5.61 0.65
N ILE A 70 -13.37 -4.93 0.69
CA ILE A 70 -13.45 -3.49 0.45
C ILE A 70 -12.78 -2.72 1.59
N GLY A 71 -12.97 -3.15 2.85
CA GLY A 71 -12.35 -2.54 4.03
C GLY A 71 -10.83 -2.60 3.98
N GLN A 72 -10.27 -3.76 3.61
CA GLN A 72 -8.83 -3.92 3.41
C GLN A 72 -8.31 -3.02 2.28
N ALA A 73 -9.01 -2.98 1.14
CA ALA A 73 -8.64 -2.09 0.05
C ALA A 73 -8.62 -0.63 0.50
N LEU A 74 -9.66 -0.15 1.20
CA LEU A 74 -9.72 1.23 1.69
C LEU A 74 -8.62 1.55 2.70
N LEU A 75 -8.30 0.60 3.60
CA LEU A 75 -7.27 0.75 4.62
C LEU A 75 -5.86 0.78 4.02
N GLU A 76 -5.48 -0.25 3.29
CA GLU A 76 -4.14 -0.43 2.71
C GLU A 76 -3.82 0.66 1.69
N SER A 77 -4.80 1.04 0.87
CA SER A 77 -4.61 2.06 -0.17
C SER A 77 -4.85 3.50 0.30
N GLN A 78 -5.25 3.70 1.56
CA GLN A 78 -5.76 4.98 2.08
C GLN A 78 -6.76 5.65 1.11
N TYR A 79 -7.87 4.96 0.83
CA TYR A 79 -8.87 5.39 -0.15
C TYR A 79 -8.30 5.56 -1.58
N GLY A 80 -7.41 4.66 -1.99
CA GLY A 80 -6.79 4.65 -3.32
C GLY A 80 -5.72 5.71 -3.54
N ARG A 81 -5.21 6.35 -2.48
CA ARG A 81 -4.33 7.53 -2.59
C ARG A 81 -2.86 7.22 -2.41
N THR A 82 -2.49 6.07 -1.86
CA THR A 82 -1.07 5.69 -1.75
C THR A 82 -0.44 5.63 -3.15
N LEU A 83 0.86 5.90 -3.25
CA LEU A 83 1.63 5.82 -4.49
C LEU A 83 1.43 4.43 -5.11
N LEU A 84 1.48 3.40 -4.27
CA LEU A 84 1.29 2.02 -4.69
C LEU A 84 -0.09 1.75 -5.31
N ALA A 85 -1.16 2.30 -4.72
CA ALA A 85 -2.53 2.12 -5.21
C ALA A 85 -2.89 3.01 -6.41
N SER A 86 -2.45 4.26 -6.40
CA SER A 86 -2.84 5.27 -7.40
C SER A 86 -2.05 5.15 -8.70
N LYS A 87 -0.75 4.86 -8.62
CA LYS A 87 0.14 4.77 -9.79
C LYS A 87 0.30 3.34 -10.31
N TYR A 88 0.37 2.37 -9.40
CA TYR A 88 0.66 0.96 -9.74
C TYR A 88 -0.53 0.03 -9.53
N HIS A 89 -1.71 0.58 -9.18
CA HIS A 89 -2.97 -0.12 -9.00
C HIS A 89 -2.94 -1.27 -7.99
N ASN A 90 -1.95 -1.33 -7.10
CA ASN A 90 -1.81 -2.38 -6.11
C ASN A 90 -2.49 -1.95 -4.80
N LEU A 91 -3.75 -2.36 -4.63
CA LEU A 91 -4.58 -1.95 -3.49
C LEU A 91 -4.22 -2.61 -2.16
N TYR A 92 -3.56 -3.78 -2.19
CA TYR A 92 -3.37 -4.65 -1.02
C TYR A 92 -1.90 -4.85 -0.67
N SER A 93 -1.04 -3.96 -1.14
CA SER A 93 0.41 -3.99 -0.85
C SER A 93 1.07 -5.33 -1.22
N LEU A 94 0.62 -5.97 -2.30
CA LEU A 94 1.08 -7.31 -2.65
C LEU A 94 2.53 -7.28 -3.14
N PRO A 95 3.44 -8.08 -2.56
CA PRO A 95 4.79 -8.21 -3.08
C PRO A 95 4.77 -8.90 -4.44
N THR A 96 5.79 -8.68 -5.27
CA THR A 96 5.87 -9.30 -6.60
C THR A 96 5.96 -10.82 -6.55
N LYS A 97 5.41 -11.51 -7.56
CA LYS A 97 5.79 -12.89 -7.89
C LYS A 97 7.08 -12.89 -8.71
N SER A 98 7.78 -14.02 -8.75
CA SER A 98 8.80 -14.26 -9.77
C SER A 98 8.19 -14.11 -11.17
N ASN A 99 8.87 -13.39 -12.06
CA ASN A 99 8.49 -13.16 -13.46
C ASN A 99 7.27 -12.26 -13.73
N GLN A 100 6.91 -11.37 -12.79
CA GLN A 100 5.95 -10.28 -13.06
C GLN A 100 6.64 -8.90 -13.03
N ASN A 101 6.02 -7.92 -13.70
CA ASN A 101 6.45 -6.52 -13.61
C ASN A 101 6.33 -6.04 -12.15
N TYR A 102 7.38 -5.39 -11.67
CA TYR A 102 7.47 -4.95 -10.29
C TYR A 102 7.98 -3.51 -10.19
N ILE A 103 7.78 -2.92 -9.01
CA ILE A 103 8.39 -1.66 -8.60
C ILE A 103 9.07 -1.83 -7.23
N ASP A 104 10.29 -1.34 -7.10
CA ASP A 104 11.00 -1.26 -5.82
C ASP A 104 10.60 0.02 -5.06
N LEU A 105 10.01 -0.14 -3.87
CA LEU A 105 9.63 0.96 -2.98
C LEU A 105 10.06 0.65 -1.55
N LYS A 106 10.13 1.68 -0.70
CA LYS A 106 10.20 1.50 0.75
C LYS A 106 8.81 1.24 1.31
N THR A 107 8.70 0.45 2.38
CA THR A 107 7.43 0.23 3.08
C THR A 107 7.65 0.24 4.59
N PRO A 108 6.73 0.82 5.38
CA PRO A 108 6.84 0.77 6.83
C PRO A 108 6.55 -0.65 7.33
N ILE A 109 7.45 -1.17 8.15
CA ILE A 109 7.38 -2.48 8.80
C ILE A 109 7.46 -2.25 10.32
N TYR A 110 6.58 -2.90 11.06
CA TYR A 110 6.64 -2.91 12.52
C TYR A 110 7.30 -4.20 13.00
N ARG A 111 8.43 -4.08 13.70
CA ARG A 111 9.15 -5.22 14.27
C ARG A 111 9.82 -4.78 15.56
N SER A 112 9.86 -5.67 16.56
CA SER A 112 10.55 -5.42 17.83
C SER A 112 10.13 -4.12 18.54
N GLY A 113 8.84 -3.77 18.47
CA GLY A 113 8.30 -2.60 19.18
C GLY A 113 8.46 -1.26 18.47
N SER A 114 8.98 -1.23 17.23
CA SER A 114 9.21 0.02 16.49
C SER A 114 8.91 -0.09 15.00
N TRP A 115 8.67 1.06 14.37
CA TRP A 115 8.47 1.19 12.93
C TRP A 115 9.81 1.48 12.24
N ALA A 116 10.11 0.73 11.17
CA ALA A 116 11.24 0.97 10.29
C ALA A 116 10.79 0.91 8.82
N ASN A 117 11.55 1.52 7.92
CA ASN A 117 11.28 1.41 6.48
C ASN A 117 12.20 0.35 5.86
N GLU A 118 11.62 -0.62 5.17
CA GLU A 118 12.35 -1.67 4.46
C GLU A 118 12.09 -1.57 2.96
N ASP A 119 13.08 -1.96 2.14
CA ASP A 119 12.93 -2.06 0.70
C ASP A 119 12.11 -3.31 0.33
N MET A 120 11.08 -3.15 -0.50
CA MET A 120 10.22 -4.23 -0.95
C MET A 120 9.87 -4.08 -2.44
N ARG A 121 9.81 -5.23 -3.14
CA ARG A 121 9.32 -5.31 -4.52
C ARG A 121 7.83 -5.56 -4.52
N PHE A 122 7.06 -4.64 -5.08
CA PHE A 122 5.62 -4.76 -5.20
C PHE A 122 5.21 -5.10 -6.63
N SER A 123 4.15 -5.90 -6.77
CA SER A 123 3.51 -6.12 -8.06
C SER A 123 2.92 -4.83 -8.61
N VAL A 124 2.95 -4.68 -9.93
CA VAL A 124 2.27 -3.62 -10.68
C VAL A 124 1.09 -4.22 -11.45
N TYR A 125 -0.06 -3.56 -11.41
CA TYR A 125 -1.29 -4.01 -12.08
C TYR A 125 -1.81 -2.98 -13.07
N HIS A 126 -2.61 -3.44 -14.04
CA HIS A 126 -3.26 -2.56 -15.01
C HIS A 126 -4.42 -1.79 -14.39
N ASN A 127 -5.10 -2.40 -13.42
CA ASN A 127 -6.24 -1.81 -12.72
C ASN A 127 -6.45 -2.48 -11.36
N TRP A 128 -7.36 -1.91 -10.56
CA TRP A 128 -7.67 -2.40 -9.23
C TRP A 128 -8.31 -3.79 -9.21
N THR A 129 -9.14 -4.11 -10.21
CA THR A 129 -9.79 -5.43 -10.30
C THR A 129 -8.75 -6.55 -10.43
N GLU A 130 -7.70 -6.36 -11.23
CA GLU A 130 -6.58 -7.29 -11.36
C GLU A 130 -5.86 -7.49 -10.01
N SER A 131 -5.58 -6.40 -9.30
CA SER A 131 -4.97 -6.47 -7.97
C SER A 131 -5.83 -7.21 -6.94
N THR A 132 -7.15 -7.04 -6.99
CA THR A 132 -8.11 -7.75 -6.14
C THR A 132 -8.13 -9.24 -6.46
N ILE A 133 -8.17 -9.61 -7.74
CA ILE A 133 -8.14 -11.02 -8.15
C ILE A 133 -6.84 -11.68 -7.69
N ASP A 134 -5.69 -11.00 -7.88
CA ASP A 134 -4.40 -11.55 -7.43
C ASP A 134 -4.36 -11.68 -5.89
N TYR A 135 -4.90 -10.71 -5.16
CA TYR A 135 -4.99 -10.76 -3.70
C TYR A 135 -5.78 -11.99 -3.23
N LEU A 136 -7.00 -12.16 -3.74
CA LEU A 136 -7.87 -13.25 -3.31
C LEU A 136 -7.32 -14.62 -3.74
N ASN A 137 -6.65 -14.70 -4.90
CA ASN A 137 -5.88 -15.89 -5.26
C ASN A 137 -4.73 -16.15 -4.28
N ALA A 138 -3.99 -15.11 -3.86
CA ALA A 138 -2.92 -15.25 -2.87
C ALA A 138 -3.41 -15.87 -1.57
N LEU A 139 -4.54 -15.37 -1.05
CA LEU A 139 -5.17 -15.90 0.15
C LEU A 139 -5.56 -17.36 -0.06
N ARG A 140 -6.30 -17.65 -1.14
CA ARG A 140 -6.83 -18.98 -1.41
C ARG A 140 -5.75 -20.04 -1.58
N THR A 141 -4.63 -19.69 -2.22
CA THR A 141 -3.51 -20.62 -2.44
C THR A 141 -2.50 -20.62 -1.30
N GLY A 142 -2.60 -19.69 -0.34
CA GLY A 142 -1.59 -19.50 0.71
C GLY A 142 -0.23 -19.06 0.16
N ARG A 143 -0.21 -18.20 -0.87
CA ARG A 143 1.04 -17.76 -1.53
C ARG A 143 1.96 -16.97 -0.60
N TYR A 144 1.37 -16.13 0.26
CA TYR A 144 2.10 -15.24 1.17
C TYR A 144 1.83 -15.49 2.64
N LEU A 145 0.77 -16.25 2.92
CA LEU A 145 0.25 -16.49 4.25
C LEU A 145 -0.18 -17.95 4.30
N ASP A 146 -0.39 -18.47 5.51
CA ASP A 146 -0.89 -19.82 5.68
C ASP A 146 -2.23 -20.02 4.93
N LYS A 147 -2.34 -21.09 4.14
CA LYS A 147 -3.56 -21.45 3.40
C LYS A 147 -4.79 -21.67 4.30
N ALA A 148 -4.58 -21.93 5.59
CA ALA A 148 -5.65 -22.06 6.58
C ALA A 148 -6.40 -20.73 6.79
N LEU A 149 -5.73 -19.59 6.65
CA LEU A 149 -6.33 -18.27 6.81
C LEU A 149 -7.55 -18.11 5.90
N TYR A 150 -7.42 -18.44 4.61
CA TYR A 150 -8.54 -18.29 3.67
C TYR A 150 -9.77 -19.09 4.09
N LYS A 151 -9.58 -20.34 4.51
CA LYS A 151 -10.69 -21.18 4.98
C LYS A 151 -11.37 -20.56 6.21
N GLN A 152 -10.60 -20.02 7.14
CA GLN A 152 -11.15 -19.37 8.34
C GLN A 152 -11.85 -18.05 8.00
N LEU A 153 -11.34 -17.27 7.04
CA LEU A 153 -12.00 -16.04 6.58
C LEU A 153 -13.34 -16.32 5.89
N VAL A 154 -13.46 -17.42 5.14
CA VAL A 154 -14.74 -17.86 4.54
C VAL A 154 -15.75 -18.26 5.62
N LEU A 155 -15.28 -18.86 6.73
CA LEU A 155 -16.12 -19.33 7.84
C LEU A 155 -16.39 -18.26 8.91
N ALA A 156 -15.69 -17.12 8.87
CA ALA A 156 -15.80 -16.07 9.87
C ALA A 156 -17.23 -15.53 9.94
N LYS A 157 -17.78 -15.49 11.16
CA LYS A 157 -19.17 -15.09 11.42
C LYS A 157 -19.38 -13.62 11.10
N ASP A 158 -18.41 -12.79 11.48
CA ASP A 158 -18.45 -11.35 11.32
C ASP A 158 -17.07 -10.76 10.98
N ASP A 159 -17.08 -9.46 10.67
CA ASP A 159 -15.88 -8.72 10.28
C ASP A 159 -14.89 -8.54 11.43
N SER A 160 -15.34 -8.65 12.68
CA SER A 160 -14.45 -8.58 13.85
C SER A 160 -13.61 -9.85 13.95
N GLU A 161 -14.24 -11.02 13.82
CA GLU A 161 -13.54 -12.32 13.75
C GLU A 161 -12.55 -12.33 12.58
N ALA A 162 -12.99 -11.93 11.38
CA ALA A 162 -12.13 -11.88 10.20
C ALA A 162 -10.92 -10.94 10.39
N ALA A 163 -11.12 -9.77 10.99
CA ALA A 163 -10.03 -8.84 11.27
C ALA A 163 -9.01 -9.40 12.28
N GLN A 164 -9.48 -10.12 13.32
CA GLN A 164 -8.59 -10.79 14.27
C GLN A 164 -7.80 -11.92 13.61
N LEU A 165 -8.42 -12.70 12.73
CA LEU A 165 -7.74 -13.72 11.95
C LEU A 165 -6.60 -13.13 11.10
N LEU A 166 -6.85 -12.01 10.41
CA LEU A 166 -5.81 -11.32 9.64
C LEU A 166 -4.64 -10.85 10.51
N GLN A 167 -4.92 -10.34 11.72
CA GLN A 167 -3.87 -9.97 12.68
C GLN A 167 -3.09 -11.18 13.18
N TYR A 168 -3.78 -12.25 13.57
CA TYR A 168 -3.19 -13.48 14.09
C TYR A 168 -2.26 -14.14 13.05
N TYR A 169 -2.70 -14.19 11.80
CA TYR A 169 -1.90 -14.70 10.68
C TYR A 169 -0.85 -13.70 10.17
N SER A 170 -0.65 -12.57 10.86
CA SER A 170 0.35 -11.55 10.50
C SER A 170 0.21 -11.03 9.06
N PHE A 171 -1.02 -10.85 8.58
CA PHE A 171 -1.31 -10.27 7.26
C PHE A 171 -0.61 -8.90 7.08
N ASN A 172 -0.61 -8.10 8.15
CA ASN A 172 0.08 -6.81 8.23
C ASN A 172 0.87 -6.77 9.55
N THR A 173 2.08 -6.21 9.53
CA THR A 173 2.95 -6.14 10.71
C THR A 173 2.46 -5.16 11.77
N ASP A 174 1.55 -4.25 11.42
CA ASP A 174 0.93 -3.33 12.37
C ASP A 174 0.23 -4.08 13.51
N PRO A 175 0.61 -3.86 14.78
CA PRO A 175 0.01 -4.56 15.92
C PRO A 175 -1.45 -4.17 16.16
N ASN A 176 -1.94 -3.09 15.52
CA ASN A 176 -3.31 -2.60 15.60
C ASN A 176 -4.10 -2.79 14.30
N TYR A 177 -3.61 -3.60 13.37
CA TYR A 177 -4.26 -3.83 12.08
C TYR A 177 -5.73 -4.25 12.22
N ALA A 178 -6.03 -5.23 13.08
CA ALA A 178 -7.41 -5.69 13.30
C ALA A 178 -8.34 -4.54 13.73
N ASN A 179 -7.88 -3.67 14.63
CA ASN A 179 -8.66 -2.55 15.12
C ASN A 179 -8.89 -1.50 14.02
N LYS A 180 -7.83 -1.18 13.24
CA LYS A 180 -7.93 -0.25 12.11
C LYS A 180 -8.91 -0.76 11.05
N LEU A 181 -8.88 -2.05 10.73
CA LEU A 181 -9.77 -2.65 9.76
C LEU A 181 -11.24 -2.64 10.24
N LYS A 182 -11.49 -3.01 11.50
CA LYS A 182 -12.83 -2.92 12.08
C LYS A 182 -13.40 -1.50 12.03
N LEU A 183 -12.59 -0.49 12.39
CA LEU A 183 -13.00 0.91 12.28
C LEU A 183 -13.29 1.30 10.83
N MET A 184 -12.42 0.92 9.89
CA MET A 184 -12.64 1.21 8.46
C MET A 184 -13.97 0.63 7.96
N ILE A 185 -14.29 -0.60 8.35
CA ILE A 185 -15.55 -1.28 8.00
C ILE A 185 -16.76 -0.58 8.63
N ASN A 186 -16.69 -0.26 9.91
CA ASN A 186 -17.79 0.33 10.67
C ASN A 186 -18.08 1.78 10.23
N ASP A 187 -17.06 2.62 10.14
CA ASP A 187 -17.19 4.05 9.82
C ASP A 187 -17.78 4.26 8.41
N ASN A 188 -17.44 3.37 7.48
CA ASN A 188 -17.95 3.40 6.11
C ASN A 188 -19.22 2.55 5.90
N ARG A 189 -19.73 1.90 6.96
CA ARG A 189 -20.91 1.02 6.94
C ARG A 189 -20.82 -0.03 5.83
N LEU A 190 -19.67 -0.71 5.72
CA LEU A 190 -19.36 -1.58 4.58
C LEU A 190 -20.17 -2.88 4.59
N THR A 191 -20.69 -3.32 5.74
CA THR A 191 -21.54 -4.52 5.87
C THR A 191 -22.80 -4.48 5.00
N LYS A 192 -23.23 -3.29 4.56
CA LYS A 192 -24.30 -3.15 3.55
C LYS A 192 -23.98 -3.85 2.22
N TYR A 193 -22.69 -4.07 1.92
CA TYR A 193 -22.24 -4.73 0.68
C TYR A 193 -22.24 -6.25 0.77
N ASP A 194 -22.42 -6.84 1.95
CA ASP A 194 -22.43 -8.30 2.13
C ASP A 194 -23.71 -8.95 1.64
N LYS A 195 -24.78 -8.17 1.53
CA LYS A 195 -26.07 -8.57 0.97
C LYS A 195 -25.96 -8.77 -0.55
#